data_AF-A0A8H4Q7G7-F1
#
_entry.id   AF-A0A8H4Q7G7-F1
#
_cell.length_a   1.000
_cell.length_b   1.000
_cell.length_c   1.000
_cell.angle_alpha   90.00
_cell.angle_beta   90.00
_cell.angle_gamma   90.00
#
_symmetry.space_group_name_H-M   'P 1'
#
loop_
_entity.id
_entity.type
_entity.pdbx_description
1 polymer ?
#
loop_
_entity_poly.entity_id
_entity_poly.type
_entity_poly.pdbx_seq_one_letter_code
_entity_poly.pdbx_strand_id
1 'polypeptide(L)'
;MSGSDSNLDDQYGYDFSREEELQLIRLVERASGELLPVTEDDSAVVVGRWQSSRSGRWSKGDDVDDVGYSDLRRALSELSGTSLPKAIQKDSSSSPLQRFRSFPRKPLSVSDLTSGSWCELQYWYTLTRLPHGRRTQTPAMKQGTAVHQTLEEEVHVRVKVDASSKEDRFALRLWNVVQGLRTLRETGLTRELEVWGLVDGEVVNGVIDGVGVENPDLAFEEELCEGVGGDGGDGGGDGVGVSKRIPAKKAALTDYFPPSKHGSKGRIYLTDVKTRGTTSPVSTAQLRSAKIQLLLYHRFLSAMASDALDFSVVAARYDLDVHAVLSDAFLAQMAGLHRDIFYDAHSRPTSPDQPPTDRVPYRTLHEICSLVRAELRQSFPLGSASMGPLLRVQYVHRSDGRALDAHVFPFSARALDDYLAGYMAWWRGERPARGVKVDEAFKCRSCEFVHDCEWRVRLDGARVEGAKRRLRVKGGILEVL
;
A
#
# COMPACT_ATOMS: atom_id res chain seq x y z
N MET A 1 -32.38 4.10 39.05
CA MET A 1 -33.12 3.60 37.87
C MET A 1 -32.32 3.98 36.64
N SER A 2 -31.50 3.03 36.18
CA SER A 2 -30.48 3.18 35.16
C SER A 2 -30.98 2.60 33.83
N GLY A 3 -31.11 3.47 32.83
CA GLY A 3 -31.44 3.11 31.45
C GLY A 3 -30.19 3.17 30.58
N SER A 4 -29.99 2.08 29.85
CA SER A 4 -28.94 1.75 28.89
C SER A 4 -28.87 2.69 27.69
N ASP A 5 -27.68 3.23 27.41
CA ASP A 5 -27.28 3.66 26.07
C ASP A 5 -26.13 2.78 25.60
N SER A 6 -26.39 2.08 24.49
CA SER A 6 -25.48 1.15 23.82
C SER A 6 -24.31 1.90 23.19
N ASN A 7 -23.11 1.70 23.75
CA ASN A 7 -21.83 2.05 23.14
C ASN A 7 -21.63 1.25 21.83
N LEU A 8 -21.84 1.92 20.69
CA LEU A 8 -21.42 1.49 19.35
C LEU A 8 -20.09 2.18 18.99
N ASP A 9 -19.09 2.03 19.86
CA ASP A 9 -17.78 2.70 19.75
C ASP A 9 -16.66 1.66 19.58
N ASP A 10 -16.76 0.85 18.52
CA ASP A 10 -15.70 -0.02 17.98
C ASP A 10 -15.44 0.33 16.50
N GLN A 11 -15.36 1.62 16.20
CA GLN A 11 -15.41 2.13 14.83
C GLN A 11 -14.00 2.21 14.20
N TYR A 12 -13.55 1.05 13.72
CA TYR A 12 -12.26 0.70 13.09
C TYR A 12 -11.10 0.48 14.05
N GLY A 13 -10.96 -0.78 14.49
CA GLY A 13 -9.79 -1.32 15.19
C GLY A 13 -8.54 -1.35 14.31
N TYR A 14 -8.03 -0.18 13.97
CA TYR A 14 -6.72 0.03 13.34
C TYR A 14 -6.13 1.36 13.78
N ASP A 15 -5.76 1.40 15.06
CA ASP A 15 -4.54 2.04 15.52
C ASP A 15 -3.81 0.99 16.34
N PHE A 16 -2.57 0.67 15.96
CA PHE A 16 -1.69 -0.04 16.87
C PHE A 16 -0.65 0.97 17.36
N SER A 17 -0.83 1.42 18.60
CA SER A 17 0.27 1.82 19.46
C SER A 17 1.17 0.61 19.72
N ARG A 18 2.42 0.86 20.13
CA ARG A 18 3.34 -0.22 20.53
C ARG A 18 2.75 -1.01 21.71
N GLU A 19 1.96 -0.35 22.57
CA GLU A 19 1.16 -1.01 23.59
C GLU A 19 -0.01 -1.84 23.03
N GLU A 20 -0.65 -1.46 21.92
CA GLU A 20 -1.74 -2.24 21.28
C GLU A 20 -1.22 -3.42 20.44
N GLU A 21 -0.06 -3.30 19.80
CA GLU A 21 0.69 -4.42 19.18
C GLU A 21 1.10 -5.45 20.25
N LEU A 22 1.59 -4.98 21.41
CA LEU A 22 1.89 -5.83 22.57
C LEU A 22 0.62 -6.29 23.32
N GLN A 23 -0.46 -5.52 23.32
CA GLN A 23 -1.74 -5.92 23.92
C GLN A 23 -2.46 -6.94 23.05
N LEU A 24 -2.30 -6.97 21.73
CA LEU A 24 -2.80 -8.07 20.89
C LEU A 24 -2.08 -9.39 21.22
N ILE A 25 -0.75 -9.32 21.38
CA ILE A 25 0.07 -10.44 21.85
C ILE A 25 -0.39 -10.86 23.26
N ARG A 26 -0.61 -9.88 24.16
CA ARG A 26 -1.02 -10.13 25.55
C ARG A 26 -2.51 -10.45 25.76
N LEU A 27 -3.44 -10.09 24.88
CA LEU A 27 -4.87 -10.45 24.98
C LEU A 27 -5.07 -11.93 24.64
N VAL A 28 -4.26 -12.42 23.71
CA VAL A 28 -4.13 -13.84 23.37
C VAL A 28 -3.51 -14.62 24.55
N GLU A 29 -2.54 -14.02 25.26
CA GLU A 29 -1.99 -14.58 26.51
C GLU A 29 -2.97 -14.48 27.70
N ARG A 30 -3.72 -13.39 27.87
CA ARG A 30 -4.58 -13.11 29.04
C ARG A 30 -5.95 -13.81 28.98
N ALA A 31 -6.48 -14.09 27.79
CA ALA A 31 -7.60 -15.04 27.65
C ALA A 31 -7.19 -16.48 28.04
N SER A 32 -5.89 -16.73 28.23
CA SER A 32 -5.31 -18.02 28.58
C SER A 32 -4.80 -18.09 30.05
N GLY A 33 -4.98 -17.05 30.87
CA GLY A 33 -4.60 -17.13 32.29
C GLY A 33 -4.93 -15.89 33.14
N GLU A 34 -5.98 -15.96 33.97
CA GLU A 34 -6.06 -15.18 35.20
C GLU A 34 -5.52 -16.02 36.36
N LEU A 35 -4.42 -15.59 36.99
CA LEU A 35 -4.13 -15.60 38.43
C LEU A 35 -2.67 -15.11 38.67
N LEU A 36 -2.56 -13.97 39.36
CA LEU A 36 -1.35 -13.44 40.04
C LEU A 36 -1.38 -13.90 41.53
N PRO A 37 -0.41 -13.63 42.45
CA PRO A 37 0.80 -12.78 42.38
C PRO A 37 2.08 -13.35 43.11
N VAL A 38 3.11 -12.48 43.24
CA VAL A 38 4.15 -12.35 44.30
C VAL A 38 5.50 -13.05 44.03
N THR A 39 6.71 -12.47 44.24
CA THR A 39 7.39 -11.14 44.20
C THR A 39 8.90 -11.42 44.43
N GLU A 40 9.72 -10.36 44.37
CA GLU A 40 11.12 -10.19 44.86
C GLU A 40 12.19 -10.38 43.78
N ASP A 41 12.72 -9.28 43.22
CA ASP A 41 13.84 -8.41 43.70
C ASP A 41 15.19 -8.99 43.23
N ASP A 42 16.20 -8.26 42.78
CA ASP A 42 16.60 -6.90 43.12
C ASP A 42 17.62 -6.36 42.08
N SER A 43 17.77 -5.04 42.00
CA SER A 43 19.02 -4.27 41.71
C SER A 43 19.70 -4.33 40.32
N ALA A 44 20.31 -3.28 39.73
CA ALA A 44 20.33 -1.83 39.93
C ALA A 44 21.10 -1.15 38.74
N VAL A 45 20.56 -0.02 38.25
CA VAL A 45 21.10 1.35 37.98
C VAL A 45 22.62 1.51 37.66
N VAL A 46 23.13 2.30 36.69
CA VAL A 46 23.27 3.78 36.67
C VAL A 46 23.95 4.27 35.36
N VAL A 47 23.28 5.13 34.58
CA VAL A 47 23.50 6.59 34.29
C VAL A 47 24.83 7.00 33.61
N GLY A 48 24.71 7.82 32.55
CA GLY A 48 25.83 8.63 32.05
C GLY A 48 25.51 9.56 30.88
N ARG A 49 24.76 10.63 31.13
CA ARG A 49 24.49 11.78 30.25
C ARG A 49 25.78 12.57 29.94
N TRP A 50 25.85 13.29 28.81
CA TRP A 50 26.38 14.66 28.59
C TRP A 50 26.43 14.91 27.06
N GLN A 51 25.61 15.76 26.43
CA GLN A 51 25.71 17.25 26.32
C GLN A 51 27.14 17.73 26.02
N SER A 52 27.42 18.68 25.14
CA SER A 52 26.67 19.52 24.22
C SER A 52 27.74 20.35 23.48
N SER A 53 27.34 20.93 22.35
CA SER A 53 27.65 22.31 21.96
C SER A 53 28.67 22.57 20.84
N ARG A 54 28.11 23.26 19.82
CA ARG A 54 28.60 24.46 19.11
C ARG A 54 29.85 24.26 18.23
N SER A 55 29.89 24.72 17.00
CA SER A 55 29.59 26.06 16.46
C SER A 55 29.64 25.95 14.93
N GLY A 56 28.87 26.71 14.14
CA GLY A 56 29.15 28.09 13.74
C GLY A 56 28.79 28.20 12.26
N ARG A 57 27.69 28.90 11.94
CA ARG A 57 27.68 30.24 11.32
C ARG A 57 27.99 30.23 9.82
N TRP A 58 26.96 30.46 9.01
CA TRP A 58 27.09 31.02 7.66
C TRP A 58 26.12 32.20 7.51
N SER A 59 26.61 33.21 6.79
CA SER A 59 26.16 34.60 6.78
C SER A 59 25.08 34.90 5.72
N LYS A 60 24.43 36.05 5.94
CA LYS A 60 23.38 36.75 5.19
C LYS A 60 23.69 37.15 3.73
N GLY A 61 22.58 37.40 3.00
CA GLY A 61 22.40 38.35 1.89
C GLY A 61 21.58 37.72 0.76
N ASP A 62 20.48 38.26 0.21
CA ASP A 62 19.82 39.58 0.28
C ASP A 62 18.31 39.46 -0.12
N ASP A 63 17.51 40.48 0.26
CA ASP A 63 16.10 40.77 -0.09
C ASP A 63 15.89 41.02 -1.61
N VAL A 64 14.71 41.21 -2.26
CA VAL A 64 13.31 41.62 -1.97
C VAL A 64 12.47 41.01 -3.15
N ASP A 65 11.17 40.71 -3.09
CA ASP A 65 10.08 41.69 -3.38
C ASP A 65 8.67 41.11 -3.15
N ASP A 66 7.84 42.06 -2.71
CA ASP A 66 6.42 42.04 -2.35
C ASP A 66 5.49 41.85 -3.56
N VAL A 67 4.50 40.94 -3.46
CA VAL A 67 3.40 40.82 -4.43
C VAL A 67 2.07 40.65 -3.69
N GLY A 68 1.34 41.76 -3.58
CA GLY A 68 -0.02 41.82 -3.06
C GLY A 68 -1.04 41.08 -3.95
N TYR A 69 -1.88 40.27 -3.32
CA TYR A 69 -3.02 39.60 -3.98
C TYR A 69 -4.21 40.55 -4.10
N SER A 70 -4.84 40.57 -5.27
CA SER A 70 -6.05 41.36 -5.56
C SER A 70 -7.30 40.78 -4.91
N ASP A 71 -8.17 41.68 -4.44
CA ASP A 71 -9.39 41.40 -3.69
C ASP A 71 -10.48 40.73 -4.57
N LEU A 72 -10.74 39.45 -4.32
CA LEU A 72 -11.69 38.60 -5.06
C LEU A 72 -13.17 38.77 -4.63
N ARG A 73 -13.48 39.74 -3.76
CA ARG A 73 -14.86 39.97 -3.29
C ARG A 73 -15.87 40.27 -4.40
N ARG A 74 -15.45 40.89 -5.50
CA ARG A 74 -16.34 41.19 -6.64
C ARG A 74 -16.73 39.94 -7.43
N ALA A 75 -15.83 38.98 -7.59
CA ALA A 75 -16.10 37.72 -8.30
C ALA A 75 -17.05 36.81 -7.53
N LEU A 76 -17.05 36.88 -6.19
CA LEU A 76 -17.96 36.11 -5.34
C LEU A 76 -19.40 36.64 -5.37
N SER A 77 -19.60 37.95 -5.53
CA SER A 77 -20.93 38.56 -5.63
C SER A 77 -21.64 38.27 -6.97
N GLU A 78 -20.90 38.00 -8.04
CA GLU A 78 -21.45 37.66 -9.35
C GLU A 78 -21.93 36.19 -9.44
N LEU A 79 -21.41 35.31 -8.57
CA LEU A 79 -21.81 33.89 -8.50
C LEU A 79 -23.06 33.62 -7.66
N SER A 80 -23.54 34.59 -6.87
CA SER A 80 -24.73 34.43 -6.03
C SER A 80 -26.09 34.54 -6.77
N GLY A 81 -26.09 34.81 -8.08
CA GLY A 81 -27.32 35.13 -8.83
C GLY A 81 -27.75 34.16 -9.93
N THR A 82 -26.98 33.12 -10.26
CA THR A 82 -27.31 32.21 -11.37
C THR A 82 -27.60 30.80 -10.87
N SER A 83 -28.82 30.32 -11.14
CA SER A 83 -29.20 28.93 -10.89
C SER A 83 -28.26 27.97 -11.62
N LEU A 84 -27.67 27.04 -10.88
CA LEU A 84 -26.78 25.99 -11.39
C LEU A 84 -27.41 25.24 -12.58
N PRO A 85 -26.64 24.91 -13.63
CA PRO A 85 -27.16 24.19 -14.79
C PRO A 85 -27.72 22.82 -14.38
N LYS A 86 -28.87 22.46 -14.96
CA LYS A 86 -29.70 21.24 -14.73
C LYS A 86 -28.97 19.88 -14.86
N ALA A 87 -27.66 19.86 -15.16
CA ALA A 87 -26.86 18.63 -15.29
C ALA A 87 -26.41 18.01 -13.94
N ILE A 88 -26.55 18.73 -12.82
CA ILE A 88 -26.08 18.26 -11.50
C ILE A 88 -27.12 17.39 -10.77
N GLN A 89 -28.37 17.32 -11.25
CA GLN A 89 -29.47 16.64 -10.55
C GLN A 89 -29.77 15.19 -11.00
N LYS A 90 -28.86 14.50 -11.71
CA LYS A 90 -29.16 13.15 -12.24
C LYS A 90 -28.31 11.98 -11.71
N ASP A 91 -27.66 12.07 -10.55
CA ASP A 91 -26.88 10.91 -10.08
C ASP A 91 -26.64 10.84 -8.56
N SER A 92 -27.68 11.00 -7.75
CA SER A 92 -27.59 10.75 -6.30
C SER A 92 -27.82 9.27 -5.92
N SER A 93 -28.06 8.38 -6.88
CA SER A 93 -28.37 6.96 -6.63
C SER A 93 -27.27 5.99 -7.03
N SER A 94 -26.24 6.41 -7.78
CA SER A 94 -25.14 5.54 -8.17
C SER A 94 -24.05 5.49 -7.10
N SER A 95 -23.55 4.29 -6.82
CA SER A 95 -22.43 4.09 -5.90
C SER A 95 -21.15 4.76 -6.41
N PRO A 96 -20.19 5.11 -5.53
CA PRO A 96 -18.88 5.60 -5.96
C PRO A 96 -18.20 4.70 -7.01
N LEU A 97 -18.33 3.38 -6.88
CA LEU A 97 -17.77 2.40 -7.80
C LEU A 97 -18.39 2.55 -9.19
N GLN A 98 -19.72 2.57 -9.28
CA GLN A 98 -20.44 2.79 -10.55
C GLN A 98 -20.11 4.15 -11.17
N ARG A 99 -20.03 5.19 -10.34
CA ARG A 99 -19.80 6.55 -10.83
C ARG A 99 -18.39 6.77 -11.37
N PHE A 100 -17.37 6.17 -10.74
CA PHE A 100 -15.98 6.52 -11.03
C PHE A 100 -15.14 5.40 -11.64
N ARG A 101 -15.55 4.14 -11.52
CA ARG A 101 -14.72 2.97 -11.84
C ARG A 101 -15.44 1.86 -12.59
N SER A 102 -16.72 2.00 -12.94
CA SER A 102 -17.35 1.08 -13.91
C SER A 102 -16.82 1.32 -15.33
N PHE A 103 -16.81 0.27 -16.15
CA PHE A 103 -16.56 0.41 -17.59
C PHE A 103 -17.48 1.49 -18.21
N PRO A 104 -16.99 2.35 -19.13
CA PRO A 104 -15.69 2.35 -19.80
C PRO A 104 -14.57 3.09 -19.05
N ARG A 105 -14.79 3.48 -17.78
CA ARG A 105 -13.72 4.13 -16.98
C ARG A 105 -12.64 3.12 -16.63
N LYS A 106 -11.50 3.63 -16.14
CA LYS A 106 -10.41 2.79 -15.66
C LYS A 106 -10.87 1.90 -14.49
N PRO A 107 -10.29 0.69 -14.36
CA PRO A 107 -10.49 -0.14 -13.18
C PRO A 107 -10.01 0.56 -11.91
N LEU A 108 -10.31 -0.03 -10.76
CA LEU A 108 -9.71 0.40 -9.50
C LEU A 108 -8.19 0.29 -9.59
N SER A 109 -7.49 1.21 -8.92
CA SER A 109 -6.05 1.11 -8.70
C SER A 109 -5.75 0.84 -7.24
N VAL A 110 -4.55 0.34 -6.92
CA VAL A 110 -4.11 0.22 -5.53
C VAL A 110 -4.15 1.57 -4.82
N SER A 111 -3.81 2.66 -5.51
CA SER A 111 -3.95 4.03 -5.00
C SER A 111 -5.41 4.39 -4.66
N ASP A 112 -6.39 3.91 -5.42
CA ASP A 112 -7.81 4.09 -5.10
C ASP A 112 -8.18 3.36 -3.81
N LEU A 113 -7.63 2.15 -3.62
CA LEU A 113 -7.81 1.31 -2.44
C LEU A 113 -7.07 1.81 -1.19
N THR A 114 -6.04 2.65 -1.33
CA THR A 114 -5.24 3.14 -0.20
C THR A 114 -5.52 4.59 0.17
N SER A 115 -6.02 5.41 -0.75
CA SER A 115 -6.25 6.86 -0.53
C SER A 115 -7.19 7.15 0.64
N GLY A 116 -8.22 6.32 0.84
CA GLY A 116 -9.18 6.48 1.93
C GLY A 116 -8.61 6.24 3.32
N SER A 117 -7.49 5.51 3.46
CA SER A 117 -6.85 5.28 4.76
C SER A 117 -6.21 6.55 5.35
N TRP A 118 -5.95 7.56 4.50
CA TRP A 118 -5.61 8.91 4.94
C TRP A 118 -6.85 9.68 5.40
N CYS A 119 -7.87 9.79 4.53
CA CYS A 119 -9.17 10.38 4.82
C CYS A 119 -10.16 10.07 3.68
N GLU A 120 -11.24 9.32 3.95
CA GLU A 120 -12.22 8.96 2.92
C GLU A 120 -12.98 10.19 2.39
N LEU A 121 -13.34 11.15 3.25
CA LEU A 121 -13.98 12.39 2.80
C LEU A 121 -13.08 13.21 1.87
N GLN A 122 -11.78 13.29 2.16
CA GLN A 122 -10.84 13.97 1.26
C GLN A 122 -10.85 13.28 -0.10
N TYR A 123 -10.76 11.95 -0.11
CA TYR A 123 -10.71 11.20 -1.36
C TYR A 123 -12.04 11.26 -2.13
N TRP A 124 -13.18 11.24 -1.44
CA TRP A 124 -14.50 11.52 -2.02
C TRP A 124 -14.55 12.91 -2.68
N TYR A 125 -14.05 13.95 -2.01
CA TYR A 125 -13.98 15.30 -2.58
C TYR A 125 -13.01 15.37 -3.75
N THR A 126 -11.89 14.66 -3.71
CA THR A 126 -11.00 14.51 -4.87
C THR A 126 -11.75 13.93 -6.07
N LEU A 127 -12.50 12.84 -5.89
CA LEU A 127 -13.25 12.21 -6.98
C LEU A 127 -14.40 13.08 -7.52
N THR A 128 -15.09 13.80 -6.64
CA THR A 128 -16.33 14.52 -6.99
C THR A 128 -16.13 15.98 -7.38
N ARG A 129 -15.13 16.65 -6.80
CA ARG A 129 -14.96 18.11 -6.90
C ARG A 129 -13.75 18.51 -7.76
N LEU A 130 -12.72 17.66 -7.87
CA LEU A 130 -11.53 18.00 -8.67
C LEU A 130 -11.65 17.50 -10.11
N PRO A 131 -11.05 18.22 -11.08
CA PRO A 131 -11.02 17.80 -12.47
C PRO A 131 -10.49 16.37 -12.64
N HIS A 132 -11.23 15.54 -13.37
CA HIS A 132 -10.90 14.14 -13.64
C HIS A 132 -10.75 13.25 -12.40
N GLY A 133 -11.22 13.69 -11.23
CA GLY A 133 -11.08 12.95 -9.99
C GLY A 133 -9.63 12.81 -9.51
N ARG A 134 -8.75 13.75 -9.87
CA ARG A 134 -7.31 13.70 -9.59
C ARG A 134 -6.90 14.75 -8.57
N ARG A 135 -6.08 14.33 -7.61
CA ARG A 135 -5.50 15.21 -6.60
C ARG A 135 -4.53 16.22 -7.24
N THR A 136 -4.57 17.45 -6.74
CA THR A 136 -3.64 18.51 -7.14
C THR A 136 -2.20 18.12 -6.82
N GLN A 137 -1.31 18.14 -7.82
CA GLN A 137 0.11 17.81 -7.61
C GLN A 137 0.82 18.92 -6.83
N THR A 138 1.44 18.54 -5.72
CA THR A 138 2.25 19.45 -4.90
C THR A 138 3.73 19.41 -5.33
N PRO A 139 4.54 20.44 -5.02
CA PRO A 139 5.99 20.39 -5.25
C PRO A 139 6.66 19.17 -4.61
N ALA A 140 6.21 18.77 -3.42
CA ALA A 140 6.70 17.57 -2.75
C ALA A 140 6.37 16.28 -3.52
N MET A 141 5.18 16.19 -4.15
CA MET A 141 4.82 15.05 -5.00
C MET A 141 5.70 14.99 -6.25
N LYS A 142 5.98 16.13 -6.90
CA LYS A 142 6.86 16.18 -8.07
C LYS A 142 8.29 15.73 -7.73
N GLN A 143 8.83 16.18 -6.60
CA GLN A 143 10.13 15.71 -6.10
C GLN A 143 10.10 14.21 -5.79
N GLY A 144 9.02 13.72 -5.19
CA GLY A 144 8.82 12.29 -4.96
C GLY A 144 8.87 11.49 -6.26
N THR A 145 8.15 11.93 -7.29
CA THR A 145 8.18 11.29 -8.63
C THR A 145 9.58 11.28 -9.23
N ALA A 146 10.35 12.36 -9.08
CA ALA A 146 11.73 12.40 -9.55
C ALA A 146 12.63 11.38 -8.85
N VAL A 147 12.48 11.21 -7.52
CA VAL A 147 13.22 10.19 -6.76
C VAL A 147 12.86 8.78 -7.25
N HIS A 148 11.59 8.45 -7.43
CA HIS A 148 11.19 7.13 -7.96
C HIS A 148 11.73 6.89 -9.36
N GLN A 149 11.72 7.92 -10.22
CA GLN A 149 12.32 7.83 -11.55
C GLN A 149 13.82 7.53 -11.47
N THR A 150 14.58 8.22 -10.61
CA THR A 150 16.01 7.92 -10.41
C THR A 150 16.21 6.49 -9.93
N LEU A 151 15.39 6.01 -8.98
CA LEU A 151 15.47 4.64 -8.48
C LEU A 151 15.18 3.62 -9.59
N GLU A 152 14.14 3.84 -10.40
CA GLU A 152 13.80 2.98 -11.55
C GLU A 152 14.97 2.92 -12.56
N GLU A 153 15.61 4.05 -12.83
CA GLU A 153 16.75 4.17 -13.75
C GLU A 153 18.02 3.45 -13.24
N GLU A 154 18.10 3.08 -11.94
CA GLU A 154 19.18 2.23 -11.40
C GLU A 154 19.14 0.80 -11.96
N VAL A 155 17.95 0.30 -12.32
CA VAL A 155 17.74 -1.10 -12.71
C VAL A 155 17.15 -1.24 -14.12
N HIS A 156 16.55 -0.19 -14.67
CA HIS A 156 15.87 -0.22 -15.96
C HIS A 156 16.31 0.92 -16.87
N VAL A 157 16.55 0.61 -18.15
CA VAL A 157 16.76 1.60 -19.20
C VAL A 157 15.43 1.84 -19.92
N ARG A 158 14.97 3.09 -19.95
CA ARG A 158 13.72 3.45 -20.63
C ARG A 158 13.93 3.52 -22.14
N VAL A 159 13.23 2.66 -22.86
CA VAL A 159 13.20 2.66 -24.33
C VAL A 159 11.82 3.11 -24.79
N LYS A 160 11.79 4.01 -25.79
CA LYS A 160 10.53 4.44 -26.41
C LYS A 160 10.04 3.37 -27.38
N VAL A 161 8.81 2.89 -27.16
CA VAL A 161 8.12 1.94 -28.03
C VAL A 161 6.83 2.59 -28.55
N ASP A 162 6.58 2.45 -29.85
CA ASP A 162 5.41 2.98 -30.52
C ASP A 162 4.26 1.97 -30.42
N ALA A 163 3.29 2.26 -29.54
CA ALA A 163 2.12 1.42 -29.31
C ALA A 163 0.86 2.12 -29.84
N SER A 164 0.31 1.60 -30.95
CA SER A 164 -0.76 2.27 -31.71
C SER A 164 -2.17 1.83 -31.30
N SER A 165 -2.34 0.54 -31.00
CA SER A 165 -3.62 -0.05 -30.59
C SER A 165 -3.79 -0.07 -29.05
N LYS A 166 -4.98 -0.45 -28.56
CA LYS A 166 -5.17 -0.70 -27.11
C LYS A 166 -4.47 -2.00 -26.69
N GLU A 167 -4.40 -2.95 -27.61
CA GLU A 167 -3.69 -4.21 -27.47
C GLU A 167 -2.17 -4.00 -27.39
N ASP A 168 -1.57 -3.19 -28.27
CA ASP A 168 -0.13 -2.85 -28.24
C ASP A 168 0.24 -2.20 -26.90
N ARG A 169 -0.59 -1.26 -26.43
CA ARG A 169 -0.36 -0.58 -25.15
C ARG A 169 -0.44 -1.54 -23.97
N PHE A 170 -1.32 -2.53 -24.03
CA PHE A 170 -1.40 -3.55 -22.99
C PHE A 170 -0.28 -4.61 -23.14
N ALA A 171 0.14 -4.93 -24.36
CA ALA A 171 1.27 -5.79 -24.63
C ALA A 171 2.57 -5.21 -24.05
N LEU A 172 2.77 -3.90 -24.17
CA LEU A 172 3.91 -3.20 -23.57
C LEU A 172 3.92 -3.32 -22.03
N ARG A 173 2.75 -3.22 -21.40
CA ARG A 173 2.57 -3.43 -19.95
C ARG A 173 3.00 -4.83 -19.51
N LEU A 174 2.50 -5.85 -20.21
CA LEU A 174 2.88 -7.24 -19.97
C LEU A 174 4.38 -7.49 -20.24
N TRP A 175 4.93 -6.85 -21.26
CA TRP A 175 6.36 -6.94 -21.56
C TRP A 175 7.22 -6.34 -20.45
N ASN A 176 6.83 -5.20 -19.88
CA ASN A 176 7.54 -4.61 -18.75
C ASN A 176 7.55 -5.57 -17.54
N VAL A 177 6.48 -6.34 -17.33
CA VAL A 177 6.48 -7.42 -16.32
C VAL A 177 7.49 -8.51 -16.66
N VAL A 178 7.54 -8.98 -17.91
CA VAL A 178 8.54 -9.96 -18.36
C VAL A 178 9.96 -9.47 -18.09
N GLN A 179 10.25 -8.21 -18.43
CA GLN A 179 11.56 -7.61 -18.20
C GLN A 179 11.87 -7.49 -16.71
N GLY A 180 10.96 -6.96 -15.91
CA GLY A 180 11.16 -6.86 -14.46
C GLY A 180 11.41 -8.23 -13.82
N LEU A 181 10.71 -9.28 -14.24
CA LEU A 181 10.92 -10.63 -13.74
C LEU A 181 12.28 -11.21 -14.13
N ARG A 182 12.78 -10.92 -15.34
CA ARG A 182 14.13 -11.30 -15.78
C ARG A 182 15.20 -10.57 -14.99
N THR A 183 15.08 -9.25 -14.88
CA THR A 183 15.98 -8.40 -14.09
C THR A 183 16.03 -8.89 -12.63
N LEU A 184 14.88 -9.21 -12.02
CA LEU A 184 14.83 -9.78 -10.67
C LEU A 184 15.69 -11.04 -10.51
N ARG A 185 15.66 -11.95 -11.49
CA ARG A 185 16.47 -13.19 -11.43
C ARG A 185 17.94 -12.96 -11.69
N GLU A 186 18.27 -11.98 -12.53
CA GLU A 186 19.65 -11.66 -12.92
C GLU A 186 20.38 -10.83 -11.85
N THR A 187 19.73 -9.80 -11.31
CA THR A 187 20.34 -8.82 -10.41
C THR A 187 19.90 -8.98 -8.96
N GLY A 188 18.80 -9.69 -8.70
CA GLY A 188 18.18 -9.81 -7.38
C GLY A 188 17.23 -8.66 -7.01
N LEU A 189 17.01 -7.68 -7.89
CA LEU A 189 16.13 -6.53 -7.65
C LEU A 189 15.49 -6.04 -8.95
N THR A 190 14.18 -5.77 -8.92
CA THR A 190 13.46 -5.01 -9.95
C THR A 190 12.58 -3.95 -9.30
N ARG A 191 12.23 -2.91 -10.07
CA ARG A 191 11.42 -1.79 -9.62
C ARG A 191 10.29 -1.51 -10.59
N GLU A 192 9.26 -0.82 -10.11
CA GLU A 192 8.08 -0.43 -10.89
C GLU A 192 7.39 -1.63 -11.59
N LEU A 193 7.27 -2.75 -10.87
CA LEU A 193 6.68 -3.98 -11.42
C LEU A 193 5.14 -3.89 -11.41
N GLU A 194 4.52 -3.94 -12.59
CA GLU A 194 3.06 -3.94 -12.69
C GLU A 194 2.42 -5.24 -12.19
N VAL A 195 1.33 -5.11 -11.44
CA VAL A 195 0.54 -6.23 -10.93
C VAL A 195 -0.95 -5.99 -11.10
N TRP A 196 -1.70 -7.09 -11.18
CA TRP A 196 -3.15 -7.10 -11.23
C TRP A 196 -3.70 -8.07 -10.21
N GLY A 197 -4.88 -7.75 -9.69
CA GLY A 197 -5.62 -8.64 -8.81
C GLY A 197 -7.11 -8.34 -8.81
N LEU A 198 -7.84 -9.12 -8.02
CA LEU A 198 -9.28 -8.96 -7.83
C LEU A 198 -9.57 -8.59 -6.38
N VAL A 199 -10.48 -7.64 -6.17
CA VAL A 199 -11.03 -7.28 -4.87
C VAL A 199 -12.54 -7.18 -5.03
N ASP A 200 -13.30 -8.02 -4.32
CA ASP A 200 -14.77 -8.12 -4.42
C ASP A 200 -15.26 -8.25 -5.89
N GLY A 201 -14.51 -9.00 -6.72
CA GLY A 201 -14.81 -9.20 -8.15
C GLY A 201 -14.36 -8.07 -9.08
N GLU A 202 -13.89 -6.94 -8.54
CA GLU A 202 -13.38 -5.83 -9.33
C GLU A 202 -11.89 -6.01 -9.64
N VAL A 203 -11.50 -5.78 -10.90
CA VAL A 203 -10.09 -5.74 -11.29
C VAL A 203 -9.42 -4.53 -10.68
N VAL A 204 -8.26 -4.77 -10.07
CA VAL A 204 -7.40 -3.73 -9.48
C VAL A 204 -6.02 -3.80 -10.11
N ASN A 205 -5.48 -2.66 -10.52
CA ASN A 205 -4.10 -2.58 -11.02
C ASN A 205 -3.19 -1.83 -10.03
N GLY A 206 -1.92 -2.23 -10.00
CA GLY A 206 -0.90 -1.69 -9.10
C GLY A 206 0.48 -1.68 -9.75
N VAL A 207 1.40 -0.94 -9.15
CA VAL A 207 2.81 -0.88 -9.54
C VAL A 207 3.66 -0.96 -8.28
N ILE A 208 4.47 -2.01 -8.16
CA ILE A 208 5.28 -2.26 -6.97
C ILE A 208 6.61 -1.52 -7.11
N ASP A 209 6.92 -0.62 -6.17
CA ASP A 209 8.15 0.18 -6.21
C ASP A 209 9.42 -0.68 -6.21
N GLY A 210 9.45 -1.78 -5.44
CA GLY A 210 10.60 -2.68 -5.37
C GLY A 210 10.21 -4.13 -5.04
N VAL A 211 10.77 -5.06 -5.81
CA VAL A 211 10.70 -6.51 -5.61
C VAL A 211 12.12 -7.04 -5.59
N GLY A 212 12.54 -7.70 -4.51
CA GLY A 212 13.93 -8.15 -4.38
C GLY A 212 14.09 -9.43 -3.56
N VAL A 213 15.29 -10.00 -3.58
CA VAL A 213 15.62 -11.25 -2.85
C VAL A 213 16.28 -11.01 -1.49
N GLU A 214 16.64 -9.76 -1.18
CA GLU A 214 17.25 -9.39 0.09
C GLU A 214 16.19 -9.40 1.20
N ASN A 215 16.45 -10.16 2.26
CA ASN A 215 15.58 -10.20 3.43
C ASN A 215 15.68 -8.87 4.20
N PRO A 216 14.55 -8.19 4.45
CA PRO A 216 14.55 -6.89 5.11
C PRO A 216 14.93 -6.95 6.60
N ASP A 217 14.71 -8.07 7.28
CA ASP A 217 15.03 -8.28 8.70
C ASP A 217 15.10 -9.80 9.03
N LEU A 218 16.31 -10.36 8.94
CA LEU A 218 16.55 -11.79 9.18
C LEU A 218 16.18 -12.21 10.60
N ALA A 219 16.51 -11.38 11.60
CA ALA A 219 16.25 -11.69 13.00
C ALA A 219 14.73 -11.73 13.26
N PHE A 220 14.00 -10.75 12.75
CA PHE A 220 12.55 -10.72 12.90
C PHE A 220 11.87 -11.90 12.18
N GLU A 221 12.37 -12.31 11.01
CA GLU A 221 11.85 -13.48 10.32
C GLU A 221 12.12 -14.78 11.07
N GLU A 222 13.31 -14.93 11.67
CA GLU A 222 13.67 -16.08 12.51
C GLU A 222 12.76 -16.15 13.75
N GLU A 223 12.53 -15.04 14.45
CA GLU A 223 11.58 -14.97 15.57
C GLU A 223 10.16 -15.39 15.17
N LEU A 224 9.69 -14.93 14.01
CA LEU A 224 8.40 -15.32 13.43
C LEU A 224 8.33 -16.82 13.13
N CYS A 225 9.43 -17.43 12.66
CA CYS A 225 9.50 -18.85 12.36
C CYS A 225 9.59 -19.72 13.63
N GLU A 226 10.34 -19.28 14.65
CA GLU A 226 10.50 -19.97 15.92
C GLU A 226 9.18 -20.03 16.71
N GLY A 227 8.36 -18.97 16.63
CA GLY A 227 7.00 -18.97 17.15
C GLY A 227 6.06 -20.02 16.52
N VAL A 228 6.44 -20.60 15.37
CA VAL A 228 5.69 -21.63 14.63
C VAL A 228 6.28 -23.04 14.85
N GLY A 229 7.54 -23.16 15.31
CA GLY A 229 8.33 -24.40 15.30
C GLY A 229 8.45 -25.18 16.62
N GLY A 230 7.90 -24.69 17.74
CA GLY A 230 8.08 -25.27 19.08
C GLY A 230 7.31 -26.57 19.40
N ASP A 231 7.14 -27.50 18.45
CA ASP A 231 6.64 -28.85 18.78
C ASP A 231 7.05 -29.90 17.72
N GLY A 232 8.18 -30.60 17.95
CA GLY A 232 8.52 -31.80 17.20
C GLY A 232 10.00 -32.13 17.09
N GLY A 233 10.56 -32.79 18.11
CA GLY A 233 11.88 -33.45 18.05
C GLY A 233 12.10 -34.38 19.25
N ASP A 234 11.77 -35.66 19.07
CA ASP A 234 11.92 -36.77 20.03
C ASP A 234 13.38 -37.27 20.12
N GLY A 235 13.77 -37.81 21.29
CA GLY A 235 15.12 -38.34 21.54
C GLY A 235 15.46 -38.86 22.95
N GLY A 236 14.55 -39.59 23.62
CA GLY A 236 14.84 -40.78 24.48
C GLY A 236 15.58 -40.69 25.84
N GLY A 237 14.91 -41.12 26.92
CA GLY A 237 15.54 -41.57 28.19
C GLY A 237 14.63 -41.70 29.43
N ASP A 238 13.85 -42.79 29.52
CA ASP A 238 13.16 -43.46 30.66
C ASP A 238 12.74 -42.73 31.97
N GLY A 239 11.44 -42.85 32.29
CA GLY A 239 10.89 -42.65 33.64
C GLY A 239 9.35 -42.61 33.73
N VAL A 240 8.73 -43.67 34.27
CA VAL A 240 7.30 -44.02 34.35
C VAL A 240 6.38 -43.02 35.10
N GLY A 241 5.14 -42.80 34.62
CA GLY A 241 4.05 -42.20 35.45
C GLY A 241 2.74 -41.70 34.78
N VAL A 242 1.84 -42.62 34.37
CA VAL A 242 0.34 -42.57 34.36
C VAL A 242 -0.45 -41.30 33.92
N SER A 243 -1.02 -41.41 32.71
CA SER A 243 -2.32 -40.93 32.14
C SER A 243 -3.05 -39.66 32.66
N LYS A 244 -3.23 -38.70 31.73
CA LYS A 244 -4.55 -38.13 31.36
C LYS A 244 -4.54 -37.63 29.91
N ARG A 245 -5.43 -38.17 29.07
CA ARG A 245 -5.62 -37.79 27.66
C ARG A 245 -6.17 -36.36 27.56
N ILE A 246 -5.56 -35.52 26.73
CA ILE A 246 -6.05 -34.19 26.33
C ILE A 246 -6.42 -34.24 24.83
N PRO A 247 -7.63 -33.78 24.43
CA PRO A 247 -8.04 -33.80 23.04
C PRO A 247 -7.55 -32.56 22.27
N ALA A 248 -7.35 -32.79 20.97
CA ALA A 248 -6.96 -31.86 19.92
C ALA A 248 -7.68 -30.49 19.94
N LYS A 249 -6.94 -29.44 19.55
CA LYS A 249 -7.42 -28.26 18.79
C LYS A 249 -6.25 -27.33 18.41
N LYS A 250 -5.39 -27.79 17.48
CA LYS A 250 -4.40 -26.97 16.73
C LYS A 250 -4.94 -26.72 15.32
N ALA A 251 -5.84 -25.74 15.14
CA ALA A 251 -6.41 -25.46 13.81
C ALA A 251 -6.54 -23.96 13.46
N ALA A 252 -5.88 -23.04 14.19
CA ALA A 252 -6.01 -21.60 13.96
C ALA A 252 -4.69 -20.86 13.59
N LEU A 253 -3.55 -21.55 13.55
CA LEU A 253 -2.23 -20.96 13.19
C LEU A 253 -1.87 -21.14 11.70
N THR A 254 -2.61 -21.98 10.98
CA THR A 254 -2.35 -22.34 9.57
C THR A 254 -2.71 -21.23 8.58
N ASP A 255 -3.42 -20.19 9.02
CA ASP A 255 -3.74 -19.01 8.20
C ASP A 255 -2.54 -18.07 8.02
N TYR A 256 -1.48 -18.22 8.82
CA TYR A 256 -0.29 -17.38 8.71
C TYR A 256 0.82 -18.01 7.86
N PHE A 257 0.94 -19.35 7.80
CA PHE A 257 2.06 -19.99 7.09
C PHE A 257 1.76 -21.42 6.59
N PRO A 258 2.10 -21.77 5.33
CA PRO A 258 2.34 -23.16 4.96
C PRO A 258 3.67 -23.66 5.59
N PRO A 259 3.76 -24.92 6.03
CA PRO A 259 4.98 -25.47 6.62
C PRO A 259 6.05 -25.64 5.54
N SER A 260 7.02 -24.74 5.45
CA SER A 260 8.18 -24.92 4.57
C SER A 260 9.45 -25.11 5.40
N LYS A 261 9.97 -26.34 5.38
CA LYS A 261 11.31 -26.72 5.89
C LYS A 261 12.44 -26.23 4.98
N HIS A 262 12.15 -25.45 3.94
CA HIS A 262 13.16 -24.86 3.08
C HIS A 262 13.64 -23.55 3.72
N GLY A 263 14.92 -23.53 4.11
CA GLY A 263 15.57 -22.36 4.71
C GLY A 263 15.40 -21.09 3.84
N SER A 264 15.73 -19.94 4.43
CA SER A 264 15.61 -18.56 3.91
C SER A 264 16.16 -18.27 2.50
N LYS A 265 16.72 -19.25 1.79
CA LYS A 265 17.29 -19.10 0.45
C LYS A 265 16.18 -19.05 -0.62
N GLY A 266 16.06 -17.90 -1.27
CA GLY A 266 15.23 -17.73 -2.48
C GLY A 266 13.82 -17.18 -2.26
N ARG A 267 13.54 -16.57 -1.10
CA ARG A 267 12.31 -15.80 -0.89
C ARG A 267 12.38 -14.43 -1.55
N ILE A 268 11.22 -13.89 -1.93
CA ILE A 268 11.07 -12.59 -2.58
C ILE A 268 10.32 -11.63 -1.67
N TYR A 269 10.90 -10.45 -1.44
CA TYR A 269 10.40 -9.43 -0.52
C TYR A 269 9.96 -8.18 -1.28
N LEU A 270 8.94 -7.51 -0.75
CA LEU A 270 8.40 -6.28 -1.32
C LEU A 270 8.84 -5.07 -0.50
N THR A 271 9.29 -4.04 -1.21
CA THR A 271 9.64 -2.76 -0.62
C THR A 271 8.84 -1.63 -1.28
N ASP A 272 8.26 -0.77 -0.46
CA ASP A 272 7.61 0.47 -0.89
C ASP A 272 8.48 1.65 -0.44
N VAL A 273 8.82 2.55 -1.36
CA VAL A 273 9.70 3.68 -1.06
C VAL A 273 8.85 4.93 -0.93
N LYS A 274 9.00 5.66 0.18
CA LYS A 274 8.27 6.91 0.44
C LYS A 274 9.23 8.05 0.66
N THR A 275 9.04 9.12 -0.10
CA THR A 275 9.86 10.33 0.04
C THR A 275 9.35 11.23 1.15
N ARG A 276 10.26 11.77 1.96
CA ARG A 276 9.96 12.77 3.00
C ARG A 276 11.01 13.88 2.97
N GLY A 277 10.71 15.01 3.58
CA GLY A 277 11.76 16.00 3.86
C GLY A 277 11.62 16.60 5.25
N THR A 278 11.01 15.84 6.14
CA THR A 278 11.24 15.95 7.57
C THR A 278 12.00 14.70 7.99
N THR A 279 12.90 14.86 8.96
CA THR A 279 13.63 13.77 9.59
C THR A 279 12.92 13.23 10.84
N SER A 280 11.79 13.83 11.24
CA SER A 280 11.00 13.35 12.38
C SER A 280 10.51 11.91 12.14
N PRO A 281 10.42 11.06 13.17
CA PRO A 281 9.91 9.70 13.02
C PRO A 281 8.53 9.67 12.34
N VAL A 282 8.24 8.58 11.63
CA VAL A 282 6.95 8.40 10.97
C VAL A 282 5.93 7.91 11.99
N SER A 283 4.77 8.56 12.07
CA SER A 283 3.70 8.08 12.95
C SER A 283 2.95 6.89 12.33
N THR A 284 2.32 6.06 13.17
CA THR A 284 1.48 4.93 12.71
C THR A 284 0.41 5.37 11.70
N ALA A 285 -0.23 6.53 11.95
CA ALA A 285 -1.22 7.11 11.05
C ALA A 285 -0.66 7.47 9.65
N GLN A 286 0.63 7.78 9.56
CA GLN A 286 1.32 8.06 8.28
C GLN A 286 1.79 6.77 7.58
N LEU A 287 2.06 5.70 8.33
CA LEU A 287 2.43 4.38 7.79
C LEU A 287 1.25 3.64 7.18
N ARG A 288 0.02 3.89 7.67
CA ARG A 288 -1.18 3.10 7.34
C ARG A 288 -1.39 2.89 5.84
N SER A 289 -1.30 3.94 5.02
CA SER A 289 -1.48 3.83 3.57
C SER A 289 -0.41 2.96 2.91
N ALA A 290 0.85 3.09 3.32
CA ALA A 290 1.96 2.30 2.77
C ALA A 290 1.86 0.82 3.19
N LYS A 291 1.46 0.54 4.43
CA LYS A 291 1.21 -0.84 4.90
C LYS A 291 0.12 -1.52 4.06
N ILE A 292 -1.04 -0.87 3.89
CA ILE A 292 -2.16 -1.42 3.08
C ILE A 292 -1.74 -1.62 1.62
N GLN A 293 -0.98 -0.66 1.06
CA GLN A 293 -0.44 -0.75 -0.30
C GLN A 293 0.42 -2.01 -0.48
N LEU A 294 1.36 -2.26 0.43
CA LEU A 294 2.20 -3.46 0.39
C LEU A 294 1.42 -4.75 0.61
N LEU A 295 0.41 -4.76 1.48
CA LEU A 295 -0.47 -5.93 1.65
C LEU A 295 -1.22 -6.26 0.35
N LEU A 296 -1.74 -5.24 -0.35
CA LEU A 296 -2.41 -5.41 -1.65
C LEU A 296 -1.44 -5.96 -2.70
N TYR A 297 -0.25 -5.38 -2.80
CA TYR A 297 0.78 -5.84 -3.73
C TYR A 297 1.21 -7.28 -3.46
N HIS A 298 1.41 -7.65 -2.20
CA HIS A 298 1.74 -9.02 -1.82
C HIS A 298 0.63 -9.99 -2.24
N ARG A 299 -0.64 -9.67 -1.95
CA ARG A 299 -1.79 -10.48 -2.38
C ARG A 299 -1.85 -10.65 -3.90
N PHE A 300 -1.69 -9.56 -4.66
CA PHE A 300 -1.80 -9.58 -6.11
C PHE A 300 -0.64 -10.35 -6.76
N LEU A 301 0.59 -10.08 -6.32
CA LEU A 301 1.76 -10.80 -6.84
C LEU A 301 1.73 -12.28 -6.44
N SER A 302 1.29 -12.62 -5.22
CA SER A 302 1.10 -14.01 -4.79
C SER A 302 0.10 -14.76 -5.67
N ALA A 303 -1.02 -14.11 -6.03
CA ALA A 303 -2.03 -14.69 -6.91
C ALA A 303 -1.49 -14.87 -8.34
N MET A 304 -0.76 -13.88 -8.88
CA MET A 304 -0.09 -14.00 -10.17
C MET A 304 0.96 -15.11 -10.18
N ALA A 305 1.82 -15.17 -9.16
CA ALA A 305 2.87 -16.17 -9.00
C ALA A 305 2.31 -17.60 -8.93
N SER A 306 1.12 -17.77 -8.37
CA SER A 306 0.42 -19.06 -8.26
C SER A 306 -0.48 -19.37 -9.46
N ASP A 307 -0.45 -18.55 -10.52
CA ASP A 307 -1.36 -18.63 -11.68
C ASP A 307 -2.85 -18.65 -11.29
N ALA A 308 -3.19 -18.00 -10.17
CA ALA A 308 -4.55 -17.91 -9.64
C ALA A 308 -5.33 -16.71 -10.20
N LEU A 309 -4.66 -15.79 -10.92
CA LEU A 309 -5.31 -14.67 -11.60
C LEU A 309 -5.82 -15.12 -12.97
N ASP A 310 -7.14 -15.17 -13.13
CA ASP A 310 -7.75 -15.35 -14.46
C ASP A 310 -7.59 -14.07 -15.29
N PHE A 311 -6.62 -14.11 -16.21
CA PHE A 311 -6.34 -13.00 -17.11
C PHE A 311 -7.52 -12.67 -18.04
N SER A 312 -8.45 -13.60 -18.30
CA SER A 312 -9.62 -13.31 -19.13
C SER A 312 -10.51 -12.21 -18.52
N VAL A 313 -10.61 -12.17 -17.19
CA VAL A 313 -11.33 -11.13 -16.44
C VAL A 313 -10.64 -9.77 -16.59
N VAL A 314 -9.30 -9.77 -16.56
CA VAL A 314 -8.49 -8.56 -16.79
C VAL A 314 -8.71 -8.07 -18.23
N ALA A 315 -8.56 -8.94 -19.22
CA ALA A 315 -8.75 -8.61 -20.64
C ALA A 315 -10.14 -8.04 -20.91
N ALA A 316 -11.20 -8.69 -20.39
CA ALA A 316 -12.57 -8.22 -20.51
C ALA A 316 -12.75 -6.83 -19.88
N ARG A 317 -12.15 -6.57 -18.72
CA ARG A 317 -12.25 -5.28 -18.04
C ARG A 317 -11.62 -4.13 -18.83
N TYR A 318 -10.55 -4.42 -19.58
CA TYR A 318 -9.87 -3.46 -20.44
C TYR A 318 -10.43 -3.45 -21.88
N ASP A 319 -11.47 -4.26 -22.17
CA ASP A 319 -12.03 -4.45 -23.51
C ASP A 319 -10.94 -4.85 -24.52
N LEU A 320 -10.14 -5.85 -24.21
CA LEU A 320 -9.04 -6.32 -25.06
C LEU A 320 -9.45 -7.57 -25.84
N ASP A 321 -9.12 -7.60 -27.13
CA ASP A 321 -9.09 -8.87 -27.88
C ASP A 321 -7.73 -9.54 -27.68
N VAL A 322 -7.71 -10.65 -26.95
CA VAL A 322 -6.46 -11.35 -26.64
C VAL A 322 -5.84 -12.07 -27.84
N HIS A 323 -6.62 -12.28 -28.91
CA HIS A 323 -6.21 -12.98 -30.12
C HIS A 323 -5.92 -12.02 -31.29
N ALA A 324 -6.19 -10.73 -31.12
CA ALA A 324 -5.82 -9.72 -32.09
C ALA A 324 -4.30 -9.71 -32.30
N VAL A 325 -3.90 -9.57 -33.57
CA VAL A 325 -2.51 -9.46 -33.96
C VAL A 325 -2.01 -8.06 -33.59
N LEU A 326 -0.89 -8.00 -32.88
CA LEU A 326 -0.21 -6.76 -32.51
C LEU A 326 0.36 -6.07 -33.75
N SER A 327 0.51 -4.75 -33.70
CA SER A 327 0.97 -3.99 -34.86
C SER A 327 2.39 -4.36 -35.28
N ASP A 328 2.67 -4.36 -36.59
CA ASP A 328 3.99 -4.70 -37.12
C ASP A 328 5.09 -3.77 -36.60
N ALA A 329 4.78 -2.48 -36.40
CA ALA A 329 5.71 -1.51 -35.82
C ALA A 329 6.09 -1.89 -34.37
N PHE A 330 5.10 -2.26 -33.56
CA PHE A 330 5.32 -2.75 -32.20
C PHE A 330 6.15 -4.04 -32.22
N LEU A 331 5.76 -5.03 -33.02
CA LEU A 331 6.46 -6.32 -33.11
C LEU A 331 7.92 -6.18 -33.56
N ALA A 332 8.21 -5.28 -34.51
CA ALA A 332 9.57 -5.00 -34.96
C ALA A 332 10.44 -4.39 -33.85
N GLN A 333 9.90 -3.44 -33.08
CA GLN A 333 10.60 -2.86 -31.93
C GLN A 333 10.83 -3.91 -30.83
N MET A 334 9.84 -4.77 -30.56
CA MET A 334 9.99 -5.84 -29.57
C MET A 334 10.99 -6.91 -29.97
N ALA A 335 11.16 -7.15 -31.28
CA ALA A 335 12.17 -8.08 -31.80
C ALA A 335 13.59 -7.61 -31.50
N GLY A 336 13.86 -6.32 -31.69
CA GLY A 336 15.14 -5.72 -31.33
C GLY A 336 15.44 -5.90 -29.84
N LEU A 337 14.48 -5.53 -28.98
CA LEU A 337 14.63 -5.62 -27.52
C LEU A 337 14.80 -7.06 -27.02
N HIS A 338 14.13 -8.03 -27.65
CA HIS A 338 14.34 -9.44 -27.31
C HIS A 338 15.77 -9.87 -27.66
N ARG A 339 16.29 -9.48 -28.83
CA ARG A 339 17.61 -9.93 -29.30
C ARG A 339 18.77 -9.42 -28.45
N ASP A 340 18.71 -8.17 -27.97
CA ASP A 340 19.78 -7.59 -27.14
C ASP A 340 19.95 -8.33 -25.80
N ILE A 341 18.87 -8.91 -25.26
CA ILE A 341 18.90 -9.65 -23.99
C ILE A 341 19.53 -11.06 -24.15
N PHE A 342 19.30 -11.73 -25.28
CA PHE A 342 19.85 -13.08 -25.52
C PHE A 342 21.28 -13.09 -26.05
N TYR A 343 21.80 -11.95 -26.51
CA TYR A 343 23.20 -11.84 -26.95
C TYR A 343 24.19 -11.67 -25.79
N ASP A 344 23.78 -11.07 -24.67
CA ASP A 344 24.66 -10.86 -23.50
C ASP A 344 24.68 -12.06 -22.52
N ALA A 345 23.70 -12.96 -22.58
CA ALA A 345 23.65 -14.17 -21.74
C ALA A 345 24.19 -15.41 -22.49
N HIS A 346 25.51 -15.60 -22.48
CA HIS A 346 26.22 -16.87 -22.73
C HIS A 346 25.87 -17.71 -23.98
N SER A 347 25.65 -17.11 -25.13
CA SER A 347 25.59 -17.87 -26.39
C SER A 347 27.00 -18.26 -26.84
N ARG A 348 27.44 -19.50 -26.50
CA ARG A 348 28.46 -20.19 -27.31
C ARG A 348 27.97 -20.16 -28.78
N PRO A 349 28.85 -19.89 -29.77
CA PRO A 349 28.41 -19.79 -31.15
C PRO A 349 27.88 -21.15 -31.60
N THR A 350 26.55 -21.24 -31.75
CA THR A 350 25.89 -22.33 -32.45
C THR A 350 26.28 -22.25 -33.93
N SER A 351 26.47 -23.42 -34.53
CA SER A 351 27.03 -23.65 -35.85
C SER A 351 26.44 -22.76 -36.97
N PRO A 352 27.24 -22.41 -38.00
CA PRO A 352 26.91 -21.40 -39.02
C PRO A 352 25.76 -21.74 -40.00
N ASP A 353 25.03 -22.85 -39.80
CA ASP A 353 24.06 -23.38 -40.77
C ASP A 353 22.59 -23.37 -40.29
N GLN A 354 22.26 -22.75 -39.16
CA GLN A 354 20.86 -22.54 -38.77
C GLN A 354 20.38 -21.14 -39.18
N PRO A 355 19.31 -21.01 -39.99
CA PRO A 355 18.71 -19.71 -40.25
C PRO A 355 18.26 -19.12 -38.91
N PRO A 356 18.56 -17.85 -38.62
CA PRO A 356 18.06 -17.21 -37.41
C PRO A 356 16.53 -17.28 -37.44
N THR A 357 15.92 -17.87 -36.43
CA THR A 357 14.46 -17.79 -36.25
C THR A 357 14.13 -16.36 -35.82
N ASP A 358 14.13 -15.46 -36.80
CA ASP A 358 14.16 -14.00 -36.70
C ASP A 358 12.79 -13.38 -36.33
N ARG A 359 11.95 -14.13 -35.62
CA ARG A 359 10.57 -13.73 -35.29
C ARG A 359 10.36 -13.75 -33.79
N VAL A 360 9.91 -12.63 -33.23
CA VAL A 360 9.30 -12.62 -31.88
C VAL A 360 8.15 -13.62 -31.92
N PRO A 361 8.18 -14.68 -31.09
CA PRO A 361 7.14 -15.70 -31.15
C PRO A 361 5.81 -15.22 -30.56
N TYR A 362 5.77 -14.00 -30.02
CA TYR A 362 4.61 -13.41 -29.35
C TYR A 362 3.97 -12.33 -30.22
N ARG A 363 3.00 -12.71 -31.04
CA ARG A 363 2.27 -11.86 -31.99
C ARG A 363 0.91 -11.39 -31.47
N THR A 364 0.42 -12.02 -30.39
CA THR A 364 -0.86 -11.73 -29.76
C THR A 364 -0.70 -11.52 -28.26
N LEU A 365 -1.68 -10.87 -27.61
CA LEU A 365 -1.70 -10.74 -26.15
C LEU A 365 -1.74 -12.10 -25.46
N HIS A 366 -2.44 -13.09 -26.02
CA HIS A 366 -2.50 -14.45 -25.48
C HIS A 366 -1.11 -15.09 -25.36
N GLU A 367 -0.27 -14.94 -26.39
CA GLU A 367 1.10 -15.45 -26.39
C GLU A 367 2.00 -14.70 -25.39
N ILE A 368 1.87 -13.37 -25.30
CA ILE A 368 2.62 -12.58 -24.29
C ILE A 368 2.18 -12.97 -22.86
N CYS A 369 0.88 -13.20 -22.63
CA CYS A 369 0.40 -13.68 -21.33
C CYS A 369 0.98 -15.06 -20.98
N SER A 370 1.11 -15.94 -21.98
CA SER A 370 1.75 -17.25 -21.79
C SER A 370 3.23 -17.11 -21.42
N LEU A 371 3.93 -16.13 -22.01
CA LEU A 371 5.28 -15.75 -21.61
C LEU A 371 5.32 -15.23 -20.18
N VAL A 372 4.45 -14.28 -19.80
CA VAL A 372 4.36 -13.76 -18.43
C VAL A 372 4.18 -14.90 -17.42
N ARG A 373 3.29 -15.85 -17.67
CA ARG A 373 3.12 -17.04 -16.81
C ARG A 373 4.38 -17.91 -16.73
N ALA A 374 5.12 -18.06 -17.83
CA ALA A 374 6.37 -18.81 -17.83
C ALA A 374 7.48 -18.10 -17.04
N GLU A 375 7.57 -16.77 -17.15
CA GLU A 375 8.52 -15.94 -16.43
C GLU A 375 8.18 -15.89 -14.93
N LEU A 376 6.89 -15.79 -14.57
CA LEU A 376 6.43 -15.88 -13.18
C LEU A 376 6.79 -17.23 -12.55
N ARG A 377 6.55 -18.35 -13.25
CA ARG A 377 6.92 -19.69 -12.74
C ARG A 377 8.42 -19.84 -12.51
N GLN A 378 9.26 -19.17 -13.31
CA GLN A 378 10.71 -19.19 -13.14
C GLN A 378 11.16 -18.32 -11.97
N SER A 379 10.59 -17.12 -11.83
CA SER A 379 10.93 -16.20 -10.72
C SER A 379 10.33 -16.65 -9.38
N PHE A 380 9.19 -17.34 -9.40
CA PHE A 380 8.46 -17.81 -8.23
C PHE A 380 8.20 -19.33 -8.32
N PRO A 381 9.23 -20.18 -8.18
CA PRO A 381 9.11 -21.63 -8.39
C PRO A 381 8.16 -22.33 -7.42
N LEU A 382 7.84 -21.71 -6.27
CA LEU A 382 6.89 -22.22 -5.28
C LEU A 382 5.57 -21.42 -5.28
N GLY A 383 5.29 -20.65 -6.34
CA GLY A 383 4.12 -19.78 -6.44
C GLY A 383 4.08 -18.77 -5.29
N SER A 384 2.96 -18.67 -4.59
CA SER A 384 2.82 -17.78 -3.43
C SER A 384 3.79 -18.11 -2.28
N ALA A 385 4.28 -19.36 -2.17
CA ALA A 385 5.25 -19.73 -1.14
C ALA A 385 6.68 -19.24 -1.45
N SER A 386 6.93 -18.71 -2.65
CA SER A 386 8.16 -17.97 -2.95
C SER A 386 8.15 -16.56 -2.34
N MET A 387 7.00 -16.05 -1.91
CA MET A 387 6.88 -14.73 -1.30
C MET A 387 7.36 -14.77 0.15
N GLY A 388 8.22 -13.82 0.50
CA GLY A 388 8.64 -13.56 1.87
C GLY A 388 7.47 -13.10 2.75
N PRO A 389 7.50 -13.42 4.05
CA PRO A 389 6.44 -13.04 4.97
C PRO A 389 6.56 -11.59 5.46
N LEU A 390 7.72 -10.97 5.27
CA LEU A 390 8.01 -9.61 5.69
C LEU A 390 7.85 -8.62 4.53
N LEU A 391 7.35 -7.44 4.87
CA LEU A 391 7.16 -6.29 3.98
C LEU A 391 7.91 -5.10 4.55
N ARG A 392 8.49 -4.27 3.68
CA ARG A 392 9.28 -3.10 4.09
C ARG A 392 8.75 -1.80 3.51
N VAL A 393 8.50 -0.81 4.36
CA VAL A 393 8.39 0.59 3.92
C VAL A 393 9.71 1.28 4.17
N GLN A 394 10.34 1.81 3.13
CA GLN A 394 11.59 2.55 3.21
C GLN A 394 11.31 4.05 3.02
N TYR A 395 11.74 4.86 3.99
CA TYR A 395 11.68 6.31 3.87
C TYR A 395 13.02 6.87 3.41
N VAL A 396 12.96 7.71 2.38
CA VAL A 396 14.13 8.41 1.85
C VAL A 396 13.91 9.91 1.88
N HIS A 397 14.99 10.66 2.04
CA HIS A 397 14.92 12.11 2.03
C HIS A 397 14.84 12.63 0.59
N ARG A 398 13.87 13.51 0.32
CA ARG A 398 13.49 13.91 -1.04
C ARG A 398 14.51 14.79 -1.77
N SER A 399 15.50 15.35 -1.08
CA SER A 399 16.50 16.23 -1.71
C SER A 399 17.80 15.53 -2.09
N ASP A 400 18.20 14.51 -1.34
CA ASP A 400 19.50 13.85 -1.43
C ASP A 400 19.39 12.32 -1.45
N GLY A 401 18.18 11.75 -1.42
CA GLY A 401 17.94 10.32 -1.56
C GLY A 401 18.35 9.47 -0.36
N ARG A 402 18.99 10.04 0.67
CA ARG A 402 19.49 9.27 1.82
C ARG A 402 18.35 8.56 2.55
N ALA A 403 18.64 7.36 3.05
CA ALA A 403 17.72 6.62 3.90
C ALA A 403 17.46 7.39 5.21
N LEU A 404 16.19 7.49 5.60
CA LEU A 404 15.75 8.16 6.83
C LEU A 404 15.28 7.17 7.88
N ASP A 405 14.42 6.24 7.48
CA ASP A 405 13.74 5.31 8.37
C ASP A 405 13.28 4.08 7.57
N ALA A 406 13.11 2.95 8.24
CA ALA A 406 12.62 1.73 7.62
C ALA A 406 11.67 1.03 8.60
N HIS A 407 10.51 0.61 8.09
CA HIS A 407 9.55 -0.16 8.88
C HIS A 407 9.32 -1.50 8.23
N VAL A 408 9.69 -2.56 8.95
CA VAL A 408 9.47 -3.95 8.56
C VAL A 408 8.29 -4.51 9.35
N PHE A 409 7.37 -5.20 8.69
CA PHE A 409 6.18 -5.76 9.31
C PHE A 409 5.72 -7.02 8.56
N PRO A 410 5.06 -7.98 9.23
CA PRO A 410 4.59 -9.19 8.58
C PRO A 410 3.37 -8.92 7.68
N PHE A 411 3.27 -9.68 6.59
CA PHE A 411 2.07 -9.76 5.79
C PHE A 411 0.92 -10.37 6.61
N SER A 412 -0.27 -9.79 6.51
CA SER A 412 -1.49 -10.31 7.15
C SER A 412 -2.66 -10.23 6.18
N ALA A 413 -3.12 -11.39 5.71
CA ALA A 413 -4.29 -11.49 4.84
C ALA A 413 -5.56 -10.99 5.56
N ARG A 414 -5.77 -11.42 6.81
CA ARG A 414 -6.89 -11.01 7.65
C ARG A 414 -6.94 -9.49 7.83
N ALA A 415 -5.80 -8.85 8.11
CA ALA A 415 -5.79 -7.41 8.30
C ALA A 415 -6.17 -6.64 7.03
N LEU A 416 -5.75 -7.14 5.88
CA LEU A 416 -6.15 -6.60 4.60
C LEU A 416 -7.64 -6.84 4.32
N ASP A 417 -8.18 -8.02 4.65
CA ASP A 417 -9.61 -8.32 4.46
C ASP A 417 -10.50 -7.44 5.33
N ASP A 418 -10.15 -7.24 6.61
CA ASP A 418 -10.89 -6.36 7.51
C ASP A 418 -10.93 -4.92 6.97
N TYR A 419 -9.79 -4.42 6.46
CA TYR A 419 -9.72 -3.12 5.82
C TYR A 419 -10.59 -3.05 4.56
N LEU A 420 -10.46 -4.03 3.66
CA LEU A 420 -11.18 -4.05 2.38
C LEU A 420 -12.68 -4.21 2.57
N ALA A 421 -13.14 -5.04 3.50
CA ALA A 421 -14.56 -5.20 3.81
C ALA A 421 -15.21 -3.86 4.17
N GLY A 422 -14.56 -3.10 5.05
CA GLY A 422 -15.01 -1.76 5.41
C GLY A 422 -14.93 -0.78 4.25
N TYR A 423 -13.81 -0.73 3.54
CA TYR A 423 -13.57 0.28 2.51
C TYR A 423 -14.37 0.03 1.21
N MET A 424 -14.56 -1.22 0.82
CA MET A 424 -15.37 -1.59 -0.34
C MET A 424 -16.86 -1.36 -0.09
N ALA A 425 -17.35 -1.43 1.15
CA ALA A 425 -18.72 -1.00 1.48
C ALA A 425 -18.97 0.47 1.13
N TRP A 426 -17.96 1.34 1.30
CA TRP A 426 -18.06 2.72 0.83
C TRP A 426 -18.06 2.80 -0.71
N TRP A 427 -17.16 2.08 -1.38
CA TRP A 427 -17.14 2.04 -2.85
C TRP A 427 -18.47 1.57 -3.45
N ARG A 428 -19.13 0.58 -2.84
CA ARG A 428 -20.46 0.10 -3.24
C ARG A 428 -21.61 1.02 -2.82
N GLY A 429 -21.34 2.10 -2.09
CA GLY A 429 -22.36 3.05 -1.63
C GLY A 429 -23.22 2.53 -0.48
N GLU A 430 -22.82 1.44 0.18
CA GLU A 430 -23.51 0.86 1.34
C GLU A 430 -23.36 1.71 2.60
N ARG A 431 -22.34 2.58 2.63
CA ARG A 431 -22.10 3.55 3.70
C ARG A 431 -21.53 4.87 3.15
N PRO A 432 -21.75 6.01 3.85
CA PRO A 432 -21.12 7.26 3.48
C PRO A 432 -19.61 7.25 3.75
N ALA A 433 -18.90 8.17 3.08
CA ALA A 433 -17.50 8.47 3.37
C ALA A 433 -17.36 9.05 4.78
N ARG A 434 -16.27 8.69 5.46
CA ARG A 434 -15.97 9.17 6.82
C ARG A 434 -14.82 10.16 6.83
N GLY A 435 -14.87 11.10 7.78
CA GLY A 435 -13.73 11.94 8.09
C GLY A 435 -12.66 11.17 8.84
N VAL A 436 -11.55 11.85 9.15
CA VAL A 436 -10.49 11.29 9.99
C VAL A 436 -11.00 11.04 11.42
N LYS A 437 -10.30 10.18 12.17
CA LYS A 437 -10.49 10.11 13.62
C LYS A 437 -10.11 11.46 14.27
N VAL A 438 -10.68 11.77 15.44
CA VAL A 438 -10.53 13.10 16.07
C VAL A 438 -9.08 13.38 16.47
N ASP A 439 -8.36 12.37 16.92
CA ASP A 439 -6.92 12.38 17.21
C ASP A 439 -6.05 12.54 15.95
N GLU A 440 -6.53 12.08 14.80
CA GLU A 440 -5.88 12.28 13.49
C GLU A 440 -6.22 13.62 12.80
N ALA A 441 -6.89 14.55 13.49
CA ALA A 441 -7.28 15.85 12.92
C ALA A 441 -6.10 16.68 12.38
N PHE A 442 -4.86 16.36 12.77
CA PHE A 442 -3.64 16.97 12.22
C PHE A 442 -3.55 16.81 10.69
N LYS A 443 -4.11 15.72 10.13
CA LYS A 443 -4.12 15.45 8.68
C LYS A 443 -4.85 16.54 7.88
N CYS A 444 -5.84 17.21 8.48
CA CYS A 444 -6.56 18.28 7.77
C CYS A 444 -5.83 19.63 7.75
N ARG A 445 -4.66 19.78 8.41
CA ARG A 445 -3.84 21.01 8.30
C ARG A 445 -3.31 21.24 6.89
N SER A 446 -3.10 20.18 6.12
CA SER A 446 -2.60 20.22 4.75
C SER A 446 -3.66 19.77 3.72
N CYS A 447 -4.94 19.74 4.10
CA CYS A 447 -6.02 19.30 3.22
C CYS A 447 -6.56 20.48 2.40
N GLU A 448 -6.59 20.33 1.08
CA GLU A 448 -7.11 21.38 0.16
C GLU A 448 -8.61 21.65 0.34
N PHE A 449 -9.35 20.73 0.96
CA PHE A 449 -10.79 20.87 1.24
C PHE A 449 -11.11 21.31 2.68
N VAL A 450 -10.11 21.75 3.46
CA VAL A 450 -10.28 21.99 4.91
C VAL A 450 -11.40 22.97 5.23
N HIS A 451 -11.61 23.99 4.40
CA HIS A 451 -12.62 25.04 4.62
C HIS A 451 -14.06 24.56 4.40
N ASP A 452 -14.27 23.65 3.45
CA ASP A 452 -15.61 23.16 3.06
C ASP A 452 -15.84 21.69 3.45
N CYS A 453 -15.05 21.19 4.40
CA CYS A 453 -15.13 19.80 4.86
C CYS A 453 -16.24 19.65 5.91
N GLU A 454 -17.27 18.88 5.59
CA GLU A 454 -18.44 18.69 6.45
C GLU A 454 -18.08 18.13 7.83
N TRP A 455 -17.06 17.28 7.92
CA TRP A 455 -16.59 16.72 9.18
C TRP A 455 -15.93 17.78 10.07
N ARG A 456 -15.15 18.70 9.48
CA ARG A 456 -14.55 19.84 10.20
C ARG A 456 -15.62 20.79 10.73
N VAL A 457 -16.58 21.16 9.86
CA VAL A 457 -17.69 22.05 10.25
C VAL A 457 -18.48 21.46 11.42
N ARG A 458 -18.79 20.15 11.37
CA ARG A 458 -19.49 19.45 12.46
C ARG A 458 -18.68 19.43 13.76
N LEU A 459 -17.38 19.14 13.68
CA LEU A 459 -16.49 19.07 14.84
C LEU A 459 -16.33 20.44 15.51
N ASP A 460 -16.12 21.50 14.72
CA ASP A 460 -15.97 22.86 15.23
C ASP A 460 -17.29 23.36 15.86
N GLY A 461 -18.44 23.05 15.23
CA GLY A 461 -19.76 23.29 15.82
C GLY A 461 -19.93 22.62 17.18
N ALA A 462 -19.56 21.34 17.30
CA ALA A 462 -19.64 20.60 18.57
C ALA A 462 -18.72 21.20 19.65
N ARG A 463 -17.53 21.70 19.28
CA ARG A 463 -16.61 22.39 20.20
C ARG A 463 -17.17 23.71 20.70
N VAL A 464 -17.77 24.51 19.82
CA VAL A 464 -18.42 25.77 20.17
C VAL A 464 -19.58 25.52 21.13
N GLU A 465 -20.44 24.54 20.85
CA GLU A 465 -21.55 24.19 21.74
C GLU A 465 -21.07 23.62 23.08
N GLY A 466 -19.98 22.84 23.09
CA GLY A 466 -19.31 22.41 24.32
C GLY A 466 -18.78 23.59 25.16
N ALA A 467 -18.17 24.58 24.51
CA ALA A 467 -17.68 25.79 25.18
C ALA A 467 -18.83 26.63 25.75
N LYS A 468 -19.90 26.85 24.97
CA LYS A 468 -21.12 27.55 25.44
C LYS A 468 -21.75 26.84 26.65
N ARG A 469 -21.83 25.51 26.64
CA ARG A 469 -22.32 24.73 27.79
C ARG A 469 -21.46 24.94 29.03
N ARG A 470 -20.13 24.89 28.91
CA ARG A 470 -19.21 25.15 30.04
C ARG A 470 -19.35 26.58 30.60
N LEU A 471 -19.56 27.56 29.74
CA LEU A 471 -19.80 28.95 30.16
C LEU A 471 -21.14 29.10 30.88
N ARG A 472 -22.21 28.44 30.40
CA ARG A 472 -23.52 28.44 31.08
C ARG A 472 -23.47 27.76 32.45
N VAL A 473 -22.74 26.65 32.59
CA VAL A 473 -22.54 25.98 33.89
C VAL A 473 -21.75 26.85 34.86
N LYS A 474 -20.68 27.52 34.39
CA LYS A 474 -19.93 28.47 35.22
C LYS A 474 -20.73 29.73 35.59
N GLY A 475 -21.59 30.22 34.69
CA GLY A 475 -22.50 31.33 34.95
C GLY A 475 -23.60 30.98 35.95
N GLY A 476 -24.18 29.77 35.86
CA GLY A 476 -25.18 29.29 36.81
C GLY A 476 -24.62 28.97 38.20
N ILE A 477 -23.33 28.62 38.31
CA ILE A 477 -22.64 28.49 39.61
C ILE A 477 -22.43 29.86 40.27
N LEU A 478 -22.39 30.96 39.50
CA LEU A 478 -22.26 32.32 40.03
C LEU A 478 -23.60 32.93 40.47
N GLU A 479 -24.75 32.36 40.06
CA GLU A 479 -26.09 32.82 40.49
C GLU A 479 -26.62 32.06 41.73
N VAL A 480 -25.92 31.03 42.20
CA VAL A 480 -26.32 30.18 43.34
C VAL A 480 -25.39 30.34 44.57
N LEU A 481 -24.36 31.18 44.46
CA LEU A 481 -23.53 31.64 45.59
C LEU A 481 -23.86 33.09 45.89
#